data_AF-A0A086K5L3-F1
#
_entry.id   AF-A0A086K5L3-F1
#
_cell.length_a   1.000
_cell.length_b   1.000
_cell.length_c   1.000
_cell.angle_alpha   90.00
_cell.angle_beta   90.00
_cell.angle_gamma   90.00
#
_symmetry.space_group_name_H-M   'P 1'
#
loop_
_entity.id
_entity.type
_entity.pdbx_description
1 polymer ?
#
loop_
_entity_poly.entity_id
_entity_poly.type
_entity_poly.pdbx_seq_one_letter_code
_entity_poly.pdbx_strand_id
1 'polypeptide(L)'
;HSRSHTLIEELMLLANCLVAERLIASPFSDLAVLRLHPPLLDKQRKSLTAFLSKLGISTDFSSSRETQRTLESVRTTKGDCAAVAVEVLLRKALKLALYYVHGDVLQPHFALHFDEYTHFTSPIRRYADVLVHRLLACSLEWEWQNESQPPMSVSSPSSPPSSPSFPSRSSPLRQGERQESAELLAFRRRVEAICGDKDQLDVLCGQCNAKKMNAKQAQTDCDRFFLAIHLKQRRTPEATVGVVLMLQDRSLVVFLPLLDKEQRITFQTEEARGQALRSVDPAIQKCVDLPVLFRKTSTTELEVHWENRARGERQTQTLQTFSAAPVYVLPTDTVPADFLLTLISPFSPDYASVKAQEKQAFAFFLNQAEATPDAA
;
A
#
# COMPACT_ATOMS: atom_id res chain seq x y z
N HIS A 1 -11.17 8.50 -3.84
CA HIS A 1 -10.75 8.54 -5.25
C HIS A 1 -11.95 8.88 -6.13
N SER A 2 -11.83 9.77 -7.13
CA SER A 2 -12.94 10.04 -8.06
C SER A 2 -12.93 9.06 -9.23
N ARG A 3 -14.05 8.90 -9.95
CA ARG A 3 -14.15 8.06 -11.16
C ARG A 3 -13.09 8.39 -12.22
N SER A 4 -12.78 9.67 -12.38
CA SER A 4 -11.74 10.12 -13.31
C SER A 4 -10.34 9.61 -12.91
N HIS A 5 -10.05 9.48 -11.61
CA HIS A 5 -8.79 8.90 -11.15
C HIS A 5 -8.73 7.41 -11.51
N THR A 6 -9.80 6.65 -11.24
CA THR A 6 -9.86 5.21 -11.56
C THR A 6 -9.71 4.95 -13.05
N LEU A 7 -10.38 5.74 -13.90
CA LEU A 7 -10.27 5.59 -15.36
C LEU A 7 -8.81 5.74 -15.84
N ILE A 8 -8.12 6.78 -15.36
CA ILE A 8 -6.72 7.02 -15.73
C ILE A 8 -5.82 5.93 -15.15
N GLU A 9 -6.07 5.48 -13.92
CA GLU A 9 -5.33 4.40 -13.29
C GLU A 9 -5.42 3.10 -14.11
N GLU A 10 -6.61 2.65 -14.49
CA GLU A 10 -6.81 1.44 -15.30
C GLU A 10 -6.12 1.54 -16.67
N LEU A 11 -6.21 2.69 -17.35
CA LEU A 11 -5.52 2.92 -18.62
C LEU A 11 -3.99 2.87 -18.45
N MET A 12 -3.47 3.44 -17.36
CA MET A 12 -2.04 3.38 -17.05
C MET A 12 -1.58 1.97 -16.70
N LEU A 13 -2.39 1.19 -15.97
CA LEU A 13 -2.11 -0.22 -15.67
C LEU A 13 -2.03 -1.04 -16.96
N LEU A 14 -3.03 -0.91 -17.86
CA LEU A 14 -3.03 -1.60 -19.15
C LEU A 14 -1.81 -1.24 -19.99
N ALA A 15 -1.49 0.05 -20.12
CA ALA A 15 -0.31 0.49 -20.87
C ALA A 15 1.00 -0.10 -20.29
N ASN A 16 1.12 -0.14 -18.97
CA ASN A 16 2.28 -0.72 -18.29
C ASN A 16 2.40 -2.24 -18.54
N CYS A 17 1.27 -2.98 -18.55
CA CYS A 17 1.27 -4.42 -18.85
C CYS A 17 1.67 -4.69 -20.30
N LEU A 18 1.07 -4.00 -21.26
CA LEU A 18 1.39 -4.16 -22.69
C LEU A 18 2.86 -3.89 -23.01
N VAL A 19 3.46 -2.89 -22.34
CA VAL A 19 4.89 -2.60 -22.50
C VAL A 19 5.75 -3.69 -21.87
N ALA A 20 5.36 -4.24 -20.71
CA ALA A 20 6.07 -5.36 -20.10
C ALA A 20 6.05 -6.59 -21.02
N GLU A 21 4.88 -6.97 -21.51
CA GLU A 21 4.69 -8.08 -22.46
C GLU A 21 5.54 -7.89 -23.71
N ARG A 22 5.57 -6.67 -24.27
CA ARG A 22 6.39 -6.35 -25.45
C ARG A 22 7.89 -6.50 -25.19
N LEU A 23 8.37 -6.00 -24.04
CA LEU A 23 9.78 -6.13 -23.67
C LEU A 23 10.19 -7.59 -23.44
N ILE A 24 9.28 -8.44 -22.96
CA ILE A 24 9.54 -9.87 -22.74
C ILE A 24 9.50 -10.66 -24.05
N ALA A 25 8.65 -10.26 -25.01
CA ALA A 25 8.58 -10.87 -26.33
C ALA A 25 9.79 -10.53 -27.23
N SER A 26 10.50 -9.45 -26.92
CA SER A 26 11.71 -9.00 -27.61
C SER A 26 12.88 -9.99 -27.45
N PRO A 27 13.80 -10.09 -28.43
CA PRO A 27 15.01 -10.91 -28.29
C PRO A 27 15.97 -10.39 -27.20
N PHE A 28 15.74 -9.20 -26.67
CA PHE A 28 16.49 -8.59 -25.57
C PHE A 28 15.76 -8.71 -24.22
N SER A 29 14.93 -9.73 -24.05
CA SER A 29 14.11 -9.92 -22.85
C SER A 29 14.94 -10.00 -21.57
N ASP A 30 16.17 -10.51 -21.63
CA ASP A 30 17.13 -10.57 -20.53
C ASP A 30 17.65 -9.20 -20.06
N LEU A 31 17.34 -8.13 -20.80
CA LEU A 31 17.59 -6.73 -20.43
C LEU A 31 16.31 -6.00 -20.00
N ALA A 32 15.14 -6.65 -20.04
CA ALA A 32 13.87 -5.99 -19.74
C ALA A 32 13.81 -5.56 -18.27
N VAL A 33 13.59 -4.26 -18.03
CA VAL A 33 13.37 -3.71 -16.69
C VAL A 33 11.89 -3.83 -16.35
N LEU A 34 11.60 -4.63 -15.32
CA LEU A 34 10.26 -4.98 -14.87
C LEU A 34 10.07 -4.61 -13.40
N ARG A 35 8.86 -4.83 -12.89
CA ARG A 35 8.47 -4.50 -11.52
C ARG A 35 7.61 -5.61 -10.92
N LEU A 36 8.17 -6.29 -9.92
CA LEU A 36 7.50 -7.37 -9.19
C LEU A 36 6.93 -6.89 -7.86
N HIS A 37 5.97 -7.65 -7.32
CA HIS A 37 5.51 -7.53 -5.95
C HIS A 37 5.36 -8.94 -5.39
N PRO A 38 6.25 -9.38 -4.49
CA PRO A 38 6.24 -10.77 -4.05
C PRO A 38 5.02 -11.03 -3.14
N PRO A 39 4.54 -12.28 -3.07
CA PRO A 39 3.52 -12.68 -2.10
C PRO A 39 4.03 -12.53 -0.66
N LEU A 40 3.13 -12.69 0.31
CA LEU A 40 3.51 -12.78 1.72
C LEU A 40 4.52 -13.91 1.93
N LEU A 41 5.59 -13.63 2.66
CA LEU A 41 6.51 -14.68 3.10
C LEU A 41 5.78 -15.66 4.02
N ASP A 42 6.07 -16.95 3.90
CA ASP A 42 5.40 -18.00 4.69
C ASP A 42 5.42 -17.72 6.20
N LYS A 43 6.53 -17.20 6.73
CA LYS A 43 6.65 -16.82 8.14
C LYS A 43 5.67 -15.71 8.53
N GLN A 44 5.57 -14.66 7.70
CA GLN A 44 4.66 -13.54 7.93
C GLN A 44 3.21 -13.97 7.78
N ARG A 45 2.90 -14.78 6.75
CA ARG A 45 1.58 -15.38 6.53
C ARG A 45 1.13 -16.19 7.75
N LYS A 46 1.94 -17.16 8.19
CA LYS A 46 1.64 -17.99 9.37
C LYS A 46 1.45 -17.16 10.64
N SER A 47 2.30 -16.16 10.86
CA SER A 47 2.19 -15.28 12.02
C SER A 47 0.90 -14.45 12.00
N LEU A 48 0.54 -13.89 10.85
CA LEU A 48 -0.67 -13.09 10.69
C LEU A 48 -1.93 -13.96 10.85
N THR A 49 -1.98 -15.10 10.17
CA THR A 49 -3.09 -16.07 10.29
C THR A 49 -3.26 -16.54 11.73
N ALA A 50 -2.18 -16.89 12.43
CA ALA A 50 -2.25 -17.32 13.83
C ALA A 50 -2.73 -16.19 14.77
N PHE A 51 -2.32 -14.95 14.52
CA PHE A 51 -2.80 -13.80 15.28
C PHE A 51 -4.30 -13.56 15.06
N LEU A 52 -4.75 -13.55 13.80
CA LEU A 52 -6.16 -13.32 13.45
C LEU A 52 -7.07 -14.47 13.90
N SER A 53 -6.59 -15.71 13.88
CA SER A 53 -7.33 -16.87 14.39
C SER A 53 -7.64 -16.75 15.89
N LYS A 54 -6.74 -16.16 16.69
CA LYS A 54 -7.00 -15.88 18.11
C LYS A 54 -8.11 -14.85 18.32
N LEU A 55 -8.37 -14.01 17.33
CA LEU A 55 -9.47 -13.04 17.32
C LEU A 55 -10.75 -13.63 16.69
N GLY A 56 -10.76 -14.94 16.41
CA GLY A 56 -11.88 -15.62 15.77
C GLY A 56 -12.10 -15.19 14.31
N ILE A 57 -11.02 -14.83 13.61
CA ILE A 57 -11.02 -14.49 12.18
C ILE A 57 -10.28 -15.59 11.42
N SER A 58 -11.03 -16.31 10.57
CA SER A 58 -10.44 -17.25 9.62
C SER A 58 -9.90 -16.49 8.42
N THR A 59 -8.71 -16.85 7.94
CA THR A 59 -8.04 -16.14 6.85
C THR A 59 -7.35 -17.07 5.89
N ASP A 60 -7.39 -16.74 4.61
CA ASP A 60 -6.56 -17.34 3.58
C ASP A 60 -5.79 -16.24 2.82
N PHE A 61 -4.47 -16.25 2.96
CA PHE A 61 -3.55 -15.34 2.26
C PHE A 61 -2.60 -16.09 1.31
N SER A 62 -3.06 -17.24 0.78
CA SER A 62 -2.29 -18.07 -0.15
C SER A 62 -2.12 -17.42 -1.53
N SER A 63 -3.10 -16.62 -1.96
CA SER A 63 -3.11 -15.92 -3.24
C SER A 63 -3.73 -14.52 -3.10
N SER A 64 -3.55 -13.69 -4.12
CA SER A 64 -4.17 -12.35 -4.18
C SER A 64 -5.71 -12.45 -4.13
N ARG A 65 -6.29 -13.40 -4.86
CA ARG A 65 -7.73 -13.67 -4.86
C ARG A 65 -8.26 -14.06 -3.48
N GLU A 66 -7.61 -15.01 -2.81
CA GLU A 66 -8.04 -15.45 -1.48
C GLU A 66 -7.82 -14.35 -0.42
N THR A 67 -6.80 -13.52 -0.60
CA THR A 67 -6.57 -12.34 0.24
C THR A 67 -7.73 -11.36 0.12
N GLN A 68 -8.17 -11.02 -1.11
CA GLN A 68 -9.31 -10.13 -1.31
C GLN A 68 -10.61 -10.73 -0.72
N ARG A 69 -10.85 -12.03 -0.92
CA ARG A 69 -11.99 -12.74 -0.32
C ARG A 69 -11.97 -12.69 1.20
N THR A 70 -10.79 -12.84 1.80
CA THR A 70 -10.61 -12.72 3.26
C THR A 70 -10.96 -11.33 3.76
N LEU A 71 -10.48 -10.27 3.08
CA LEU A 71 -10.79 -8.89 3.46
C LEU A 71 -12.30 -8.61 3.40
N GLU A 72 -12.96 -9.04 2.33
CA GLU A 72 -14.42 -8.88 2.16
C GLU A 72 -15.22 -9.68 3.19
N SER A 73 -14.77 -10.91 3.48
CA SER A 73 -15.38 -11.74 4.53
C SER A 73 -15.25 -11.10 5.91
N VAL A 74 -14.09 -10.53 6.23
CA VAL A 74 -13.89 -9.80 7.50
C VAL A 74 -14.82 -8.59 7.57
N ARG A 75 -14.92 -7.80 6.50
CA ARG A 75 -15.81 -6.64 6.44
C ARG A 75 -17.26 -7.03 6.68
N THR A 76 -17.74 -8.08 6.01
CA THR A 76 -19.12 -8.55 6.12
C THR A 76 -19.42 -9.18 7.49
N THR A 77 -18.48 -9.95 8.06
CA THR A 77 -18.75 -10.76 9.28
C THR A 77 -18.35 -10.06 10.58
N LYS A 78 -17.35 -9.17 10.56
CA LYS A 78 -16.80 -8.47 11.74
C LYS A 78 -16.99 -6.95 11.68
N GLY A 79 -17.38 -6.40 10.54
CA GLY A 79 -17.62 -4.97 10.32
C GLY A 79 -16.39 -4.20 9.85
N ASP A 80 -16.63 -2.95 9.42
CA ASP A 80 -15.61 -2.10 8.78
C ASP A 80 -14.37 -1.86 9.66
N CYS A 81 -14.54 -1.67 10.98
CA CYS A 81 -13.42 -1.41 11.88
C CYS A 81 -12.41 -2.58 11.90
N ALA A 82 -12.89 -3.82 11.90
CA ALA A 82 -12.05 -5.00 11.81
C ALA A 82 -11.41 -5.14 10.41
N ALA A 83 -12.14 -4.80 9.35
CA ALA A 83 -11.59 -4.79 7.99
C ALA A 83 -10.43 -3.80 7.87
N VAL A 84 -10.58 -2.56 8.38
CA VAL A 84 -9.49 -1.57 8.44
C VAL A 84 -8.28 -2.14 9.18
N ALA A 85 -8.50 -2.76 10.34
CA ALA A 85 -7.40 -3.32 11.12
C ALA A 85 -6.66 -4.44 10.36
N VAL A 86 -7.40 -5.38 9.76
CA VAL A 86 -6.82 -6.50 9.01
C VAL A 86 -6.09 -6.00 7.77
N GLU A 87 -6.64 -5.03 7.03
CA GLU A 87 -5.99 -4.43 5.87
C GLU A 87 -4.67 -3.73 6.25
N VAL A 88 -4.65 -2.97 7.34
CA VAL A 88 -3.43 -2.32 7.85
C VAL A 88 -2.38 -3.36 8.24
N LEU A 89 -2.77 -4.41 8.96
CA LEU A 89 -1.84 -5.49 9.34
C LEU A 89 -1.31 -6.27 8.13
N LEU A 90 -2.15 -6.49 7.13
CA LEU A 90 -1.76 -7.11 5.85
C LEU A 90 -0.78 -6.23 5.08
N ARG A 91 -1.05 -4.93 4.94
CA ARG A 91 -0.14 -3.96 4.30
C ARG A 91 1.23 -3.94 4.97
N LYS A 92 1.29 -4.09 6.30
CA LYS A 92 2.55 -4.20 7.07
C LYS A 92 3.28 -5.54 6.87
N ALA A 93 2.55 -6.62 6.62
CA ALA A 93 3.13 -7.94 6.39
C ALA A 93 3.68 -8.09 4.97
N LEU A 94 3.09 -7.42 3.99
CA LEU A 94 3.55 -7.43 2.60
C LEU A 94 4.92 -6.76 2.43
N LYS A 95 5.73 -7.31 1.53
CA LYS A 95 6.95 -6.63 1.07
C LYS A 95 6.59 -5.54 0.07
N LEU A 96 7.53 -4.62 -0.15
CA LEU A 96 7.37 -3.58 -1.14
C LEU A 96 7.67 -4.10 -2.54
N ALA A 97 7.02 -3.51 -3.53
CA ALA A 97 7.25 -3.82 -4.94
C ALA A 97 8.60 -3.28 -5.43
N LEU A 98 9.35 -4.11 -6.15
CA LEU A 98 10.74 -3.87 -6.54
C LEU A 98 10.89 -3.89 -8.06
N TYR A 99 11.74 -3.01 -8.58
CA TYR A 99 12.29 -3.12 -9.92
C TYR A 99 13.31 -4.24 -9.98
N TYR A 100 13.35 -4.95 -11.09
CA TYR A 100 14.31 -6.01 -11.36
C TYR A 100 14.54 -6.14 -12.87
N VAL A 101 15.67 -6.73 -13.25
CA VAL A 101 15.92 -7.13 -14.65
C VAL A 101 15.38 -8.52 -14.86
N HIS A 102 14.64 -8.72 -15.95
CA HIS A 102 14.06 -10.01 -16.28
C HIS A 102 15.14 -11.10 -16.44
N GLY A 103 14.77 -12.31 -16.05
CA GLY A 103 15.62 -13.50 -16.15
C GLY A 103 14.75 -14.73 -16.40
N ASP A 104 15.29 -15.91 -16.16
CA ASP A 104 14.65 -17.17 -16.61
C ASP A 104 13.29 -17.46 -15.95
N VAL A 105 13.02 -16.87 -14.78
CA VAL A 105 11.81 -17.09 -13.99
C VAL A 105 10.99 -15.80 -13.91
N LEU A 106 9.76 -15.86 -14.42
CA LEU A 106 8.78 -14.78 -14.28
C LEU A 106 8.46 -14.49 -12.82
N GLN A 107 8.37 -13.20 -12.48
CA GLN A 107 8.10 -12.72 -11.13
C GLN A 107 6.82 -11.87 -11.13
N PRO A 108 5.69 -12.43 -10.68
CA PRO A 108 4.40 -11.76 -10.77
C PRO A 108 4.28 -10.58 -9.80
N HIS A 109 3.31 -9.71 -10.07
CA HIS A 109 2.91 -8.62 -9.20
C HIS A 109 1.70 -9.01 -8.33
N PHE A 110 1.95 -9.55 -7.14
CA PHE A 110 0.93 -10.12 -6.26
C PHE A 110 -0.29 -9.22 -6.02
N ALA A 111 -0.09 -7.93 -5.72
CA ALA A 111 -1.21 -7.04 -5.36
C ALA A 111 -2.09 -6.65 -6.55
N LEU A 112 -1.52 -6.66 -7.77
CA LEU A 112 -2.26 -6.34 -9.00
C LEU A 112 -2.76 -7.60 -9.71
N HIS A 113 -2.30 -8.77 -9.27
CA HIS A 113 -2.57 -10.05 -9.91
C HIS A 113 -2.18 -10.08 -11.41
N PHE A 114 -1.04 -9.45 -11.74
CA PHE A 114 -0.44 -9.50 -13.08
C PHE A 114 0.77 -10.43 -13.10
N ASP A 115 0.91 -11.22 -14.16
CA ASP A 115 2.07 -12.08 -14.37
C ASP A 115 3.33 -11.25 -14.70
N GLU A 116 3.14 -10.16 -15.44
CA GLU A 116 4.18 -9.28 -15.93
C GLU A 116 3.76 -7.82 -15.73
N TYR A 117 4.67 -6.97 -15.23
CA TYR A 117 4.37 -5.57 -14.99
C TYR A 117 5.63 -4.73 -15.04
N THR A 118 5.53 -3.50 -15.53
CA THR A 118 6.60 -2.50 -15.45
C THR A 118 6.04 -1.11 -15.19
N HIS A 119 6.90 -0.10 -15.09
CA HIS A 119 6.47 1.29 -15.10
C HIS A 119 6.94 1.97 -16.39
N PHE A 120 5.99 2.52 -17.14
CA PHE A 120 6.23 3.20 -18.41
C PHE A 120 5.64 4.60 -18.46
N THR A 121 4.50 4.81 -17.79
CA THR A 121 3.63 5.96 -18.00
C THR A 121 4.03 7.26 -17.27
N SER A 122 5.25 7.37 -16.73
CA SER A 122 5.70 8.58 -16.00
C SER A 122 7.21 8.85 -16.07
N PRO A 123 7.82 8.94 -17.28
CA PRO A 123 9.27 9.13 -17.45
C PRO A 123 9.80 10.46 -16.88
N ILE A 124 8.97 11.50 -16.79
CA ILE A 124 9.36 12.80 -16.24
C ILE A 124 9.76 12.72 -14.74
N ARG A 125 9.12 11.80 -13.99
CA ARG A 125 9.25 11.73 -12.52
C ARG A 125 9.80 10.39 -12.02
N ARG A 126 10.14 9.45 -12.91
CA ARG A 126 10.68 8.12 -12.56
C ARG A 126 11.76 7.73 -13.55
N TYR A 127 12.98 7.50 -13.06
CA TYR A 127 14.09 7.07 -13.91
C TYR A 127 13.92 5.66 -14.47
N ALA A 128 13.28 4.74 -13.73
CA ALA A 128 12.98 3.40 -14.22
C ALA A 128 12.14 3.44 -15.51
N ASP A 129 11.17 4.35 -15.61
CA ASP A 129 10.39 4.56 -16.83
C ASP A 129 11.29 5.03 -17.98
N VAL A 130 12.30 5.87 -17.74
CA VAL A 130 13.26 6.27 -18.77
C VAL A 130 14.04 5.06 -19.33
N LEU A 131 14.44 4.12 -18.47
CA LEU A 131 15.09 2.87 -18.89
C LEU A 131 14.14 2.04 -19.76
N VAL A 132 12.91 1.85 -19.31
CA VAL A 132 11.86 1.12 -20.04
C VAL A 132 11.57 1.77 -21.41
N HIS A 133 11.50 3.10 -21.48
CA HIS A 133 11.31 3.84 -22.75
C HIS A 133 12.46 3.59 -23.74
N ARG A 134 13.71 3.59 -23.27
CA ARG A 134 14.89 3.31 -24.13
C ARG A 134 14.88 1.87 -24.63
N LEU A 135 14.62 0.91 -23.75
CA LEU A 135 14.53 -0.50 -24.10
C LEU A 135 13.40 -0.75 -25.10
N LEU A 136 12.22 -0.17 -24.87
CA LEU A 136 11.09 -0.31 -25.78
C LEU A 136 11.38 0.28 -27.16
N ALA A 137 12.03 1.45 -27.22
CA ALA A 137 12.43 2.05 -28.49
C ALA A 137 13.39 1.13 -29.28
N CYS A 138 14.38 0.54 -28.60
CA CYS A 138 15.31 -0.42 -29.21
C CYS A 138 14.60 -1.69 -29.70
N SER A 139 13.66 -2.22 -28.91
CA SER A 139 12.86 -3.40 -29.29
C SER A 139 12.00 -3.13 -30.52
N LEU A 140 11.33 -1.97 -30.58
CA LEU A 140 10.50 -1.58 -31.73
C LEU A 140 11.35 -1.30 -32.97
N GLU A 141 12.55 -0.72 -32.83
CA GLU A 141 13.49 -0.53 -33.94
C GLU A 141 13.92 -1.87 -34.53
N TRP A 142 14.25 -2.85 -33.66
CA TRP A 142 14.58 -4.21 -34.10
C TRP A 142 13.40 -4.86 -34.84
N GLU A 143 12.19 -4.80 -34.27
CA GLU A 143 10.98 -5.35 -34.90
C GLU A 143 10.76 -4.73 -36.28
N TRP A 144 10.83 -3.39 -36.39
CA TRP A 144 10.65 -2.70 -37.66
C TRP A 144 11.67 -3.14 -38.73
N GLN A 145 12.94 -3.29 -38.35
CA GLN A 145 14.00 -3.72 -39.28
C GLN A 145 13.79 -5.16 -39.77
N ASN A 146 13.17 -6.03 -38.97
CA ASN A 146 12.98 -7.43 -39.27
C ASN A 146 11.58 -7.77 -39.85
N GLU A 147 10.55 -6.98 -39.56
CA GLU A 147 9.22 -7.08 -40.17
C GLU A 147 9.19 -6.47 -41.59
N SER A 148 10.13 -5.58 -41.91
CA SER A 148 10.27 -4.99 -43.25
C SER A 148 10.85 -5.95 -44.31
N GLN A 149 11.11 -7.23 -43.99
CA GLN A 149 11.37 -8.24 -45.01
C GLN A 149 10.04 -8.84 -45.51
N PRO A 150 9.68 -8.69 -46.79
CA PRO A 150 8.47 -9.31 -47.33
C PRO A 150 8.61 -10.85 -47.20
N PRO A 151 7.52 -11.58 -46.91
CA PRO A 151 7.56 -13.03 -46.98
C PRO A 151 7.95 -13.42 -48.40
N MET A 152 9.08 -14.12 -48.55
CA MET A 152 9.51 -14.67 -49.83
C MET A 152 8.37 -15.49 -50.45
N SER A 153 7.92 -15.03 -51.61
CA SER A 153 7.09 -15.69 -52.62
C SER A 153 6.32 -16.93 -52.16
N VAL A 154 5.04 -16.76 -51.83
CA VAL A 154 4.08 -17.85 -51.89
C VAL A 154 3.20 -17.61 -53.11
N SER A 155 3.34 -18.50 -54.10
CA SER A 155 2.50 -18.59 -55.30
C SER A 155 1.02 -18.54 -54.93
N SER A 156 0.26 -17.74 -55.68
CA SER A 156 -1.18 -17.50 -55.50
C SER A 156 -2.00 -18.78 -55.34
N PRO A 157 -3.08 -18.72 -54.53
CA PRO A 157 -4.37 -18.94 -55.16
C PRO A 157 -5.45 -17.94 -54.74
N SER A 158 -6.39 -17.79 -55.66
CA SER A 158 -7.63 -17.01 -55.67
C SER A 158 -8.59 -17.29 -54.50
N SER A 159 -9.02 -16.23 -53.80
CA SER A 159 -10.41 -15.91 -53.33
C SER A 159 -10.37 -14.90 -52.15
N PRO A 160 -11.41 -14.05 -51.94
CA PRO A 160 -11.38 -12.99 -50.92
C PRO A 160 -11.82 -13.49 -49.53
N PRO A 161 -11.24 -12.98 -48.42
CA PRO A 161 -11.66 -13.37 -47.07
C PRO A 161 -12.78 -12.48 -46.54
N SER A 162 -13.68 -13.11 -45.78
CA SER A 162 -14.68 -12.50 -44.92
C SER A 162 -14.15 -12.37 -43.48
N SER A 163 -14.38 -11.19 -42.89
CA SER A 163 -14.28 -10.82 -41.45
C SER A 163 -12.88 -10.75 -40.81
N PRO A 164 -12.64 -9.80 -39.87
CA PRO A 164 -11.35 -9.63 -39.20
C PRO A 164 -11.22 -10.62 -38.05
N SER A 165 -10.41 -11.65 -38.21
CA SER A 165 -9.93 -12.51 -37.14
C SER A 165 -8.60 -11.98 -36.61
N PHE A 166 -8.54 -11.71 -35.31
CA PHE A 166 -7.29 -11.44 -34.60
C PHE A 166 -6.41 -12.71 -34.64
N PRO A 167 -5.08 -12.59 -34.85
CA PRO A 167 -4.21 -13.76 -34.90
C PRO A 167 -4.14 -14.41 -33.51
N SER A 168 -4.54 -15.67 -33.46
CA SER A 168 -4.45 -16.52 -32.28
C SER A 168 -3.00 -16.89 -31.96
N ARG A 169 -2.60 -16.61 -30.70
CA ARG A 169 -1.65 -17.37 -29.86
C ARG A 169 -0.51 -18.08 -30.61
N SER A 170 0.66 -17.44 -30.66
CA SER A 170 1.91 -18.11 -30.98
C SER A 170 2.29 -19.07 -29.83
N SER A 171 2.44 -20.34 -30.16
CA SER A 171 2.97 -21.40 -29.28
C SER A 171 4.34 -21.05 -28.70
N PRO A 172 4.70 -21.58 -27.51
CA PRO A 172 6.01 -21.34 -26.93
C PRO A 172 7.11 -21.91 -27.85
N LEU A 173 8.02 -21.05 -28.26
CA LEU A 173 9.20 -21.41 -29.05
C LEU A 173 10.01 -22.46 -28.28
N ARG A 174 10.24 -23.61 -28.92
CA ARG A 174 11.11 -24.68 -28.40
C ARG A 174 12.52 -24.12 -28.14
N GLN A 175 13.04 -24.36 -26.95
CA GLN A 175 14.45 -24.19 -26.60
C GLN A 175 15.30 -25.17 -27.41
N GLY A 176 15.81 -24.69 -28.54
CA GLY A 176 17.01 -25.21 -29.18
C GLY A 176 17.95 -24.01 -29.32
N GLU A 177 19.21 -24.19 -28.94
CA GLU A 177 20.27 -23.19 -29.03
C GLU A 177 20.33 -22.61 -30.46
N ARG A 178 19.61 -21.51 -30.71
CA ARG A 178 19.82 -20.70 -31.90
C ARG A 178 21.13 -19.98 -31.67
N GLN A 179 22.14 -20.30 -32.49
CA GLN A 179 23.23 -19.37 -32.70
C GLN A 179 22.61 -18.01 -33.05
N GLU A 180 22.79 -17.03 -32.18
CA GLU A 180 22.34 -15.67 -32.44
C GLU A 180 22.99 -15.19 -33.75
N SER A 181 22.17 -14.70 -34.68
CA SER A 181 22.69 -14.13 -35.93
C SER A 181 23.70 -13.02 -35.61
N ALA A 182 24.74 -12.87 -36.44
CA ALA A 182 25.73 -11.79 -36.30
C ALA A 182 25.05 -10.40 -36.27
N GLU A 183 23.93 -10.25 -36.97
CA GLU A 183 23.10 -9.04 -36.97
C GLU A 183 22.43 -8.79 -35.62
N LEU A 184 21.87 -9.84 -35.00
CA LEU A 184 21.25 -9.76 -33.67
C LEU A 184 22.29 -9.41 -32.60
N LEU A 185 23.47 -10.05 -32.65
CA LEU A 185 24.59 -9.74 -31.75
C LEU A 185 25.08 -8.31 -31.92
N ALA A 186 25.18 -7.81 -33.16
CA ALA A 186 25.57 -6.44 -33.43
C ALA A 186 24.52 -5.43 -32.93
N PHE A 187 23.23 -5.74 -33.09
CA PHE A 187 22.15 -4.92 -32.55
C PHE A 187 22.16 -4.95 -31.02
N ARG A 188 22.31 -6.11 -30.40
CA ARG A 188 22.40 -6.28 -28.93
C ARG A 188 23.48 -5.40 -28.33
N ARG A 189 24.68 -5.37 -28.92
CA ARG A 189 25.76 -4.47 -28.48
C ARG A 189 25.38 -2.99 -28.51
N ARG A 190 24.56 -2.56 -29.49
CA ARG A 190 24.03 -1.19 -29.53
C ARG A 190 23.01 -0.95 -28.42
N VAL A 191 22.12 -1.91 -28.17
CA VAL A 191 21.15 -1.83 -27.07
C VAL A 191 21.88 -1.71 -25.73
N GLU A 192 22.87 -2.57 -25.48
CA GLU A 192 23.70 -2.52 -24.28
C GLU A 192 24.47 -1.19 -24.16
N ALA A 193 24.97 -0.62 -25.26
CA ALA A 193 25.62 0.67 -25.24
C ALA A 193 24.68 1.84 -24.87
N ILE A 194 23.38 1.75 -25.21
CA ILE A 194 22.37 2.80 -24.96
C ILE A 194 21.73 2.63 -23.58
N CYS A 195 21.38 1.39 -23.22
CA CYS A 195 20.56 1.05 -22.06
C CYS A 195 21.40 0.56 -20.88
N GLY A 196 22.58 0.02 -21.14
CA GLY A 196 23.39 -0.74 -20.20
C GLY A 196 23.28 -2.24 -20.42
N ASP A 197 24.34 -2.97 -20.03
CA ASP A 197 24.30 -4.42 -19.94
C ASP A 197 23.45 -4.89 -18.74
N LYS A 198 23.26 -6.21 -18.61
CA LYS A 198 22.43 -6.81 -17.58
C LYS A 198 22.87 -6.44 -16.16
N ASP A 199 24.17 -6.44 -15.88
CA ASP A 199 24.71 -6.16 -14.56
C ASP A 199 24.54 -4.67 -14.21
N GLN A 200 24.77 -3.78 -15.18
CA GLN A 200 24.52 -2.36 -15.05
C GLN A 200 23.04 -2.06 -14.78
N LEU A 201 22.14 -2.71 -15.52
CA LEU A 201 20.69 -2.57 -15.33
C LEU A 201 20.23 -3.09 -13.97
N ASP A 202 20.83 -4.17 -13.44
CA ASP A 202 20.52 -4.68 -12.10
C ASP A 202 20.94 -3.67 -11.02
N VAL A 203 22.14 -3.10 -11.14
CA VAL A 203 22.61 -2.02 -10.26
C VAL A 203 21.66 -0.82 -10.31
N LEU A 204 21.22 -0.41 -11.51
CA LEU A 204 20.27 0.69 -11.68
C LEU A 204 18.89 0.37 -11.08
N CYS A 205 18.41 -0.86 -11.20
CA CYS A 205 17.19 -1.32 -10.54
C CYS A 205 17.31 -1.21 -9.01
N GLY A 206 18.43 -1.68 -8.45
CA GLY A 206 18.75 -1.56 -7.03
C GLY A 206 18.75 -0.11 -6.54
N GLN A 207 19.37 0.80 -7.31
CA GLN A 207 19.37 2.23 -7.01
C GLN A 207 17.97 2.84 -7.10
N CYS A 208 17.19 2.52 -8.13
CA CYS A 208 15.81 2.98 -8.27
C CYS A 208 14.94 2.53 -7.10
N ASN A 209 15.10 1.29 -6.64
CA ASN A 209 14.41 0.76 -5.47
C ASN A 209 14.80 1.54 -4.20
N ALA A 210 16.10 1.72 -3.93
CA ALA A 210 16.58 2.45 -2.76
C ALA A 210 16.11 3.92 -2.76
N LYS A 211 16.20 4.62 -3.90
CA LYS A 211 15.76 6.01 -4.00
C LYS A 211 14.26 6.16 -3.88
N LYS A 212 13.47 5.23 -4.44
CA LYS A 212 12.01 5.20 -4.25
C LYS A 212 11.64 5.06 -2.76
N MET A 213 12.36 4.21 -2.03
CA MET A 213 12.17 4.05 -0.58
C MET A 213 12.47 5.33 0.19
N ASN A 214 13.60 5.96 -0.09
CA ASN A 214 13.97 7.22 0.56
C ASN A 214 12.97 8.35 0.26
N ALA A 215 12.49 8.43 -0.98
CA ALA A 215 11.48 9.41 -1.37
C ALA A 215 10.15 9.19 -0.63
N LYS A 216 9.70 7.93 -0.48
CA LYS A 216 8.48 7.61 0.27
C LYS A 216 8.62 7.97 1.75
N GLN A 217 9.78 7.72 2.35
CA GLN A 217 10.06 8.08 3.73
C GLN A 217 10.03 9.61 3.91
N ALA A 218 10.74 10.35 3.05
CA ALA A 218 10.75 11.80 3.08
C ALA A 218 9.34 12.40 2.89
N GLN A 219 8.52 11.83 2.01
CA GLN A 219 7.11 12.23 1.85
C GLN A 219 6.33 12.03 3.15
N THR A 220 6.45 10.86 3.77
CA THR A 220 5.79 10.55 5.06
C THR A 220 6.21 11.50 6.18
N ASP A 221 7.50 11.80 6.26
CA ASP A 221 8.04 12.71 7.29
C ASP A 221 7.57 14.15 7.06
N CYS A 222 7.49 14.57 5.79
CA CYS A 222 6.91 15.86 5.38
C CYS A 222 5.44 15.97 5.79
N ASP A 223 4.62 14.96 5.45
CA ASP A 223 3.19 14.92 5.81
C ASP A 223 3.00 15.01 7.33
N ARG A 224 3.81 14.27 8.10
CA ARG A 224 3.79 14.31 9.57
C ARG A 224 4.14 15.70 10.10
N PHE A 225 5.19 16.32 9.57
CA PHE A 225 5.65 17.63 10.01
C PHE A 225 4.61 18.73 9.73
N PHE A 226 4.05 18.76 8.52
CA PHE A 226 3.01 19.73 8.18
C PHE A 226 1.72 19.52 8.97
N LEU A 227 1.33 18.27 9.24
CA LEU A 227 0.23 17.97 10.14
C LEU A 227 0.50 18.50 11.55
N ALA A 228 1.68 18.28 12.10
CA ALA A 228 2.05 18.77 13.42
C ALA A 228 2.00 20.30 13.51
N ILE A 229 2.50 21.01 12.48
CA ILE A 229 2.39 22.47 12.38
C ILE A 229 0.92 22.92 12.32
N HIS A 230 0.11 22.26 11.49
CA HIS A 230 -1.31 22.59 11.35
C HIS A 230 -2.05 22.47 12.68
N LEU A 231 -1.85 21.36 13.39
CA LEU A 231 -2.44 21.13 14.72
C LEU A 231 -1.97 22.19 15.73
N LYS A 232 -0.67 22.52 15.71
CA LYS A 232 -0.10 23.55 16.60
C LYS A 232 -0.71 24.93 16.36
N GLN A 233 -1.02 25.28 15.11
CA GLN A 233 -1.68 26.56 14.77
C GLN A 233 -3.13 26.62 15.25
N ARG A 234 -3.86 25.50 15.26
CA ARG A 234 -5.25 25.46 15.76
C ARG A 234 -5.35 25.68 17.27
N ARG A 235 -4.32 25.29 18.04
CA ARG A 235 -4.26 25.40 19.52
C ARG A 235 -5.41 24.70 20.25
N THR A 236 -6.05 23.72 19.61
CA THR A 236 -7.11 22.89 20.18
C THR A 236 -6.78 21.42 19.93
N PRO A 237 -7.23 20.51 20.81
CA PRO A 237 -7.11 19.08 20.55
C PRO A 237 -7.98 18.71 19.33
N GLU A 238 -7.45 17.88 18.42
CA GLU A 238 -8.21 17.38 17.28
C GLU A 238 -8.82 16.03 17.63
N ALA A 239 -10.15 15.95 17.63
CA ALA A 239 -10.88 14.71 17.92
C ALA A 239 -10.98 13.85 16.66
N THR A 240 -10.64 12.57 16.76
CA THR A 240 -10.75 11.63 15.63
C THR A 240 -11.02 10.21 16.12
N VAL A 241 -11.40 9.32 15.20
CA VAL A 241 -11.55 7.90 15.47
C VAL A 241 -10.27 7.17 15.14
N GLY A 242 -9.86 6.28 16.04
CA GLY A 242 -8.81 5.31 15.83
C GLY A 242 -9.33 3.88 15.85
N VAL A 243 -8.55 2.97 15.28
CA VAL A 243 -8.77 1.52 15.33
C VAL A 243 -7.70 0.90 16.20
N VAL A 244 -8.10 0.21 17.27
CA VAL A 244 -7.15 -0.47 18.16
C VAL A 244 -6.56 -1.69 17.43
N LEU A 245 -5.29 -1.63 17.03
CA LEU A 245 -4.63 -2.74 16.34
C LEU A 245 -4.13 -3.81 17.32
N MET A 246 -3.62 -3.37 18.47
CA MET A 246 -2.98 -4.26 19.45
C MET A 246 -2.99 -3.65 20.84
N LEU A 247 -3.27 -4.47 21.84
CA LEU A 247 -3.13 -4.14 23.25
C LEU A 247 -1.85 -4.74 23.81
N GLN A 248 -1.05 -3.92 24.49
CA GLN A 248 0.15 -4.32 25.22
C GLN A 248 -0.03 -4.01 26.72
N ASP A 249 0.96 -4.33 27.55
CA ASP A 249 0.77 -4.28 29.01
C ASP A 249 0.72 -2.85 29.57
N ARG A 250 1.38 -1.89 28.89
CA ARG A 250 1.43 -0.48 29.30
C ARG A 250 1.07 0.51 28.19
N SER A 251 0.56 0.00 27.08
CA SER A 251 0.19 0.83 25.94
C SER A 251 -0.74 0.09 25.00
N LEU A 252 -1.44 0.83 24.17
CA LEU A 252 -2.16 0.30 23.02
C LEU A 252 -1.67 0.96 21.74
N VAL A 253 -1.78 0.22 20.63
CA VAL A 253 -1.42 0.70 19.30
C VAL A 253 -2.72 1.02 18.57
N VAL A 254 -2.85 2.26 18.11
CA VAL A 254 -4.00 2.74 17.35
C VAL A 254 -3.59 3.07 15.93
N PHE A 255 -4.42 2.69 14.97
CA PHE A 255 -4.36 3.21 13.62
C PHE A 255 -5.39 4.32 13.43
N LEU A 256 -4.98 5.46 12.89
CA LEU A 256 -5.82 6.62 12.60
C LEU A 256 -6.16 6.62 11.11
N PRO A 257 -7.38 6.20 10.71
CA PRO A 257 -7.72 5.99 9.30
C PRO A 257 -7.64 7.26 8.46
N LEU A 258 -8.02 8.40 9.03
CA LEU A 258 -7.97 9.70 8.35
C LEU A 258 -6.55 10.23 8.13
N LEU A 259 -5.57 9.73 8.90
CA LEU A 259 -4.17 10.13 8.79
C LEU A 259 -3.30 9.05 8.10
N ASP A 260 -3.85 7.86 7.87
CA ASP A 260 -3.10 6.65 7.47
C ASP A 260 -1.83 6.44 8.34
N LYS A 261 -1.97 6.64 9.66
CA LYS A 261 -0.86 6.50 10.62
C LYS A 261 -1.19 5.59 11.79
N GLU A 262 -0.25 4.73 12.11
CA GLU A 262 -0.20 4.01 13.38
C GLU A 262 0.54 4.84 14.41
N GLN A 263 0.02 4.87 15.63
CA GLN A 263 0.65 5.57 16.73
C GLN A 263 0.28 4.91 18.05
N ARG A 264 1.23 4.94 18.97
CA ARG A 264 1.11 4.30 20.29
C ARG A 264 0.52 5.29 21.29
N ILE A 265 -0.45 4.81 22.07
CA ILE A 265 -0.96 5.49 23.27
C ILE A 265 -0.44 4.73 24.49
N THR A 266 0.44 5.38 25.24
CA THR A 266 0.96 4.83 26.52
C THR A 266 -0.08 5.07 27.62
N PHE A 267 -0.25 4.10 28.51
CA PHE A 267 -1.19 4.21 29.63
C PHE A 267 -0.65 5.23 30.62
N GLN A 268 -1.27 6.41 30.63
CA GLN A 268 -0.94 7.53 31.50
C GLN A 268 -2.21 7.94 32.23
N THR A 269 -2.14 7.98 33.56
CA THR A 269 -3.29 8.32 34.39
C THR A 269 -3.26 9.79 34.81
N GLU A 270 -4.37 10.26 35.39
CA GLU A 270 -4.50 11.60 35.95
C GLU A 270 -3.40 11.93 36.98
N GLU A 271 -2.94 10.95 37.75
CA GLU A 271 -1.82 11.11 38.71
C GLU A 271 -0.49 11.49 38.03
N ALA A 272 -0.29 11.02 36.79
CA ALA A 272 0.90 11.27 36.00
C ALA A 272 0.71 12.40 34.97
N ARG A 273 -0.37 13.21 35.05
CA ARG A 273 -0.71 14.26 34.07
C ARG A 273 0.48 15.16 33.72
N GLY A 274 1.20 15.64 34.73
CA GLY A 274 2.35 16.53 34.55
C GLY A 274 3.48 15.90 33.72
N GLN A 275 3.67 14.57 33.84
CA GLN A 275 4.63 13.84 33.01
C GLN A 275 4.05 13.51 31.63
N ALA A 276 2.78 13.10 31.58
CA ALA A 276 2.09 12.63 30.38
C ALA A 276 1.89 13.74 29.34
N LEU A 277 1.53 14.94 29.78
CA LEU A 277 1.21 16.07 28.94
C LEU A 277 2.29 17.18 28.98
N ARG A 278 3.48 16.90 29.52
CA ARG A 278 4.57 17.88 29.71
C ARG A 278 4.92 18.69 28.46
N SER A 279 4.73 18.10 27.28
CA SER A 279 5.07 18.67 25.99
C SER A 279 3.88 19.31 25.28
N VAL A 280 2.69 19.34 25.89
CA VAL A 280 1.46 19.89 25.30
C VAL A 280 1.20 21.27 25.90
N ASP A 281 0.64 22.20 25.12
CA ASP A 281 0.32 23.55 25.59
C ASP A 281 -0.59 23.51 26.86
N PRO A 282 -0.29 24.29 27.92
CA PRO A 282 -1.06 24.27 29.17
C PRO A 282 -2.56 24.56 29.04
N ALA A 283 -3.01 25.28 28.01
CA ALA A 283 -4.43 25.50 27.76
C ALA A 283 -5.10 24.21 27.25
N ILE A 284 -4.45 23.49 26.33
CA ILE A 284 -4.92 22.19 25.84
C ILE A 284 -4.91 21.16 26.98
N GLN A 285 -3.87 21.17 27.83
CA GLN A 285 -3.80 20.27 28.97
C GLN A 285 -5.05 20.36 29.85
N LYS A 286 -5.58 21.56 30.09
CA LYS A 286 -6.78 21.77 30.94
C LYS A 286 -8.08 21.26 30.31
N CYS A 287 -8.11 21.11 28.99
CA CYS A 287 -9.30 20.65 28.25
C CYS A 287 -9.33 19.12 28.05
N VAL A 288 -8.25 18.42 28.40
CA VAL A 288 -8.10 16.98 28.18
C VAL A 288 -8.20 16.25 29.52
N ASP A 289 -9.18 15.37 29.65
CA ASP A 289 -9.28 14.42 30.76
C ASP A 289 -8.35 13.23 30.53
N LEU A 290 -7.70 12.73 31.59
CA LEU A 290 -6.95 11.48 31.56
C LEU A 290 -7.67 10.40 32.40
N PRO A 291 -7.50 9.11 32.06
CA PRO A 291 -8.06 8.02 32.85
C PRO A 291 -7.52 7.99 34.28
N VAL A 292 -8.32 7.47 35.21
CA VAL A 292 -7.85 7.18 36.57
C VAL A 292 -7.15 5.82 36.66
N LEU A 293 -7.57 4.85 35.84
CA LEU A 293 -7.01 3.50 35.85
C LEU A 293 -7.17 2.84 34.48
N PHE A 294 -6.12 2.11 34.07
CA PHE A 294 -6.16 1.15 32.98
C PHE A 294 -6.11 -0.26 33.57
N ARG A 295 -7.09 -1.10 33.23
CA ARG A 295 -7.14 -2.50 33.66
C ARG A 295 -7.25 -3.42 32.44
N LYS A 296 -6.18 -4.12 32.14
CA LYS A 296 -6.18 -5.14 31.09
C LYS A 296 -6.89 -6.40 31.60
N THR A 297 -8.06 -6.71 31.05
CA THR A 297 -8.86 -7.88 31.46
C THR A 297 -8.43 -9.14 30.72
N SER A 298 -7.95 -9.01 29.49
CA SER A 298 -7.45 -10.11 28.66
C SER A 298 -6.35 -9.66 27.70
N THR A 299 -5.89 -10.55 26.81
CA THR A 299 -4.94 -10.17 25.76
C THR A 299 -5.56 -9.25 24.70
N THR A 300 -6.89 -9.18 24.63
CA THR A 300 -7.64 -8.48 23.57
C THR A 300 -8.62 -7.46 24.12
N GLU A 301 -8.66 -7.25 25.44
CA GLU A 301 -9.61 -6.33 26.08
C GLU A 301 -8.96 -5.52 27.20
N LEU A 302 -9.34 -4.25 27.26
CA LEU A 302 -8.84 -3.23 28.17
C LEU A 302 -10.01 -2.42 28.69
N GLU A 303 -10.13 -2.33 30.01
CA GLU A 303 -11.02 -1.40 30.70
C GLU A 303 -10.26 -0.11 31.01
N VAL A 304 -10.85 1.03 30.66
CA VAL A 304 -10.35 2.37 30.95
C VAL A 304 -11.36 3.05 31.87
N HIS A 305 -10.94 3.33 33.10
CA HIS A 305 -11.81 3.94 34.09
C HIS A 305 -11.62 5.46 34.08
N TRP A 306 -12.75 6.16 34.07
CA TRP A 306 -12.84 7.61 34.01
C TRP A 306 -13.60 8.13 35.23
N GLU A 307 -13.22 9.32 35.71
CA GLU A 307 -13.88 10.00 36.82
C GLU A 307 -14.07 11.48 36.47
N ASN A 308 -15.32 11.94 36.51
CA ASN A 308 -15.63 13.36 36.41
C ASN A 308 -15.64 13.95 37.82
N ARG A 309 -14.53 14.57 38.24
CA ARG A 309 -14.40 15.15 39.58
C ARG A 309 -15.38 16.28 39.88
N ALA A 310 -15.83 17.01 38.86
CA ALA A 310 -16.78 18.11 39.05
C ALA A 310 -18.19 17.60 39.36
N ARG A 311 -18.56 16.42 38.84
CA ARG A 311 -19.89 15.81 39.04
C ARG A 311 -19.90 14.61 39.98
N GLY A 312 -18.72 14.10 40.35
CA GLY A 312 -18.59 12.87 41.14
C GLY A 312 -18.98 11.59 40.39
N GLU A 313 -19.04 11.65 39.05
CA GLU A 313 -19.47 10.52 38.21
C GLU A 313 -18.28 9.64 37.82
N ARG A 314 -18.51 8.33 37.72
CA ARG A 314 -17.52 7.35 37.24
C ARG A 314 -18.06 6.55 36.09
N GLN A 315 -17.24 6.34 35.08
CA GLN A 315 -17.61 5.55 33.90
C GLN A 315 -16.44 4.67 33.46
N THR A 316 -16.76 3.45 33.03
CA THR A 316 -15.77 2.53 32.45
C THR A 316 -15.99 2.47 30.94
N GLN A 317 -14.92 2.66 30.18
CA GLN A 317 -14.87 2.47 28.74
C GLN A 317 -14.12 1.17 28.43
N THR A 318 -14.77 0.26 27.71
CA THR A 318 -14.13 -1.00 27.29
C THR A 318 -13.61 -0.86 25.87
N LEU A 319 -12.32 -1.16 25.68
CA LEU A 319 -11.65 -1.19 24.39
C LEU A 319 -11.21 -2.62 24.08
N GLN A 320 -11.50 -3.07 22.87
CA GLN A 320 -11.09 -4.38 22.37
C GLN A 320 -10.15 -4.26 21.17
N THR A 321 -9.29 -5.25 20.96
CA THR A 321 -8.54 -5.36 19.71
C THR A 321 -9.52 -5.37 18.54
N PHE A 322 -9.26 -4.53 17.54
CA PHE A 322 -10.09 -4.25 16.36
C PHE A 322 -11.40 -3.50 16.63
N SER A 323 -11.53 -2.87 17.80
CA SER A 323 -12.61 -1.92 18.08
C SER A 323 -12.20 -0.47 17.81
N ALA A 324 -13.22 0.37 17.61
CA ALA A 324 -13.07 1.81 17.46
C ALA A 324 -12.77 2.47 18.81
N ALA A 325 -11.77 3.36 18.82
CA ALA A 325 -11.39 4.16 19.97
C ALA A 325 -11.49 5.64 19.60
N PRO A 326 -12.29 6.45 20.32
CA PRO A 326 -12.23 7.90 20.24
C PRO A 326 -10.88 8.41 20.76
N VAL A 327 -10.17 9.19 19.95
CA VAL A 327 -8.78 9.61 20.21
C VAL A 327 -8.62 11.11 19.96
N TYR A 328 -7.93 11.79 20.88
CA TYR A 328 -7.43 13.14 20.65
C TYR A 328 -6.02 13.10 20.06
N VAL A 329 -5.79 13.94 19.04
CA VAL A 329 -4.47 14.31 18.55
C VAL A 329 -4.09 15.65 19.16
N LEU A 330 -3.08 15.63 20.03
CA LEU A 330 -2.63 16.78 20.81
C LEU A 330 -1.34 17.33 20.20
N PRO A 331 -1.29 18.58 19.71
CA PRO A 331 -0.04 19.17 19.26
C PRO A 331 0.95 19.32 20.42
N THR A 332 2.23 19.13 20.14
CA THR A 332 3.31 19.33 21.12
C THR A 332 4.14 20.58 20.83
N ASP A 333 4.77 21.10 21.89
CA ASP A 333 5.75 22.19 21.86
C ASP A 333 7.20 21.70 21.68
N THR A 334 7.37 20.44 21.29
CA THR A 334 8.69 19.89 20.95
C THR A 334 9.27 20.56 19.71
N VAL A 335 10.59 20.50 19.60
CA VAL A 335 11.33 20.82 18.37
C VAL A 335 12.09 19.56 17.95
N PRO A 336 11.78 18.95 16.80
CA PRO A 336 10.79 19.35 15.81
C PRO A 336 9.32 19.23 16.31
N ALA A 337 8.42 19.94 15.63
CA ALA A 337 6.98 19.89 15.93
C ALA A 337 6.46 18.46 15.78
N ASP A 338 5.65 18.01 16.74
CA ASP A 338 5.08 16.67 16.77
C ASP A 338 3.68 16.69 17.40
N PHE A 339 3.09 15.52 17.58
CA PHE A 339 1.82 15.36 18.29
C PHE A 339 1.79 14.09 19.15
N LEU A 340 0.99 14.13 20.20
CA LEU A 340 0.73 13.03 21.12
C LEU A 340 -0.73 12.56 20.97
N LEU A 341 -0.98 11.28 21.24
CA LEU A 341 -2.34 10.74 21.26
C LEU A 341 -2.78 10.39 22.68
N THR A 342 -4.05 10.67 22.96
CA THR A 342 -4.74 10.18 24.16
C THR A 342 -6.16 9.75 23.82
N LEU A 343 -6.77 8.93 24.65
CA LEU A 343 -8.17 8.56 24.51
C LEU A 343 -9.07 9.74 24.87
N ILE A 344 -10.25 9.83 24.24
CA ILE A 344 -11.28 10.79 24.60
C ILE A 344 -12.10 10.22 25.75
N SER A 345 -12.23 10.98 26.83
CA SER A 345 -13.11 10.68 27.97
C SER A 345 -14.58 10.59 27.52
N PRO A 346 -15.35 9.60 28.00
CA PRO A 346 -16.80 9.56 27.78
C PRO A 346 -17.56 10.80 28.26
N PHE A 347 -16.97 11.58 29.18
CA PHE A 347 -17.52 12.83 29.66
C PHE A 347 -17.21 14.04 28.77
N SER A 348 -16.30 13.89 27.79
CA SER A 348 -15.98 14.96 26.84
C SER A 348 -17.15 15.21 25.87
N PRO A 349 -17.44 16.48 25.51
CA PRO A 349 -18.44 16.79 24.49
C PRO A 349 -18.12 16.17 23.12
N ASP A 350 -16.84 15.94 22.81
CA ASP A 350 -16.42 15.40 21.52
C ASP A 350 -16.65 13.88 21.39
N TYR A 351 -16.83 13.18 22.50
CA TYR A 351 -16.94 11.72 22.52
C TYR A 351 -18.09 11.21 21.64
N ALA A 352 -19.28 11.82 21.80
CA ALA A 352 -20.46 11.46 21.02
C ALA A 352 -20.32 11.83 19.54
N SER A 353 -19.67 12.96 19.25
CA SER A 353 -19.41 13.43 17.88
C SER A 353 -18.50 12.47 17.12
N VAL A 354 -17.38 12.06 17.74
CA VAL A 354 -16.46 11.08 17.14
C VAL A 354 -17.13 9.73 16.94
N LYS A 355 -17.91 9.27 17.93
CA LYS A 355 -18.70 8.03 17.83
C LYS A 355 -19.66 8.05 16.64
N ALA A 356 -20.28 9.20 16.34
CA ALA A 356 -21.17 9.35 15.19
C ALA A 356 -20.44 9.29 13.84
N GLN A 357 -19.15 9.64 13.80
CA GLN A 357 -18.33 9.70 12.59
C GLN A 357 -17.58 8.38 12.28
N GLU A 358 -17.60 7.38 13.16
CA GLU A 358 -16.85 6.12 13.01
C GLU A 358 -17.09 5.46 11.65
N LYS A 359 -18.36 5.25 11.28
CA LYS A 359 -18.73 4.62 10.01
C LYS A 359 -18.19 5.39 8.81
N GLN A 360 -18.28 6.72 8.83
CA GLN A 360 -17.80 7.56 7.74
C GLN A 360 -16.27 7.49 7.61
N ALA A 361 -15.54 7.51 8.73
CA ALA A 361 -14.09 7.44 8.71
C ALA A 361 -13.58 6.07 8.20
N PHE A 362 -14.22 4.97 8.62
CA PHE A 362 -13.85 3.64 8.15
C PHE A 362 -14.24 3.43 6.69
N ALA A 363 -15.43 3.88 6.28
CA ALA A 363 -15.83 3.86 4.88
C ALA A 363 -14.91 4.72 4.02
N PHE A 364 -14.46 5.89 4.50
CA PHE A 364 -13.51 6.72 3.78
C PHE A 364 -12.18 5.99 3.56
N PHE A 365 -11.67 5.27 4.56
CA PHE A 365 -10.45 4.48 4.44
C PHE A 365 -10.64 3.27 3.50
N LEU A 366 -11.68 2.46 3.71
CA LEU A 366 -11.95 1.25 2.92
C LEU A 366 -12.34 1.59 1.47
N ASN A 367 -13.10 2.66 1.25
CA ASN A 367 -13.52 3.09 -0.09
C ASN A 367 -12.46 3.97 -0.79
N GLN A 368 -11.30 4.23 -0.17
CA GLN A 368 -10.10 4.53 -0.96
C GLN A 368 -9.64 3.30 -1.75
N ALA A 369 -10.06 2.08 -1.38
CA ALA A 369 -9.81 0.83 -2.10
C ALA A 369 -11.02 0.32 -2.93
N GLU A 370 -12.25 0.76 -2.62
CA GLU A 370 -13.45 0.36 -3.37
C GLU A 370 -14.31 1.54 -3.82
N ALA A 371 -14.37 1.77 -5.13
CA ALA A 371 -15.57 2.33 -5.74
C ALA A 371 -16.52 1.15 -6.00
N THR A 372 -17.58 1.07 -5.20
CA THR A 372 -18.57 -0.01 -5.11
C THR A 372 -19.48 -0.15 -6.34
N PRO A 373 -20.16 -1.32 -6.47
CA PRO A 373 -20.94 -1.71 -7.63
C PRO A 373 -22.30 -1.00 -7.63
N ASP A 374 -22.62 -0.34 -8.75
CA ASP A 374 -23.96 -0.22 -9.30
C ASP A 374 -23.90 0.74 -10.50
N ALA A 375 -23.89 0.14 -11.69
CA ALA A 375 -24.39 0.74 -12.92
C ALA A 375 -24.57 -0.37 -13.96
N ALA A 376 -25.82 -0.85 -14.03
CA ALA A 376 -26.56 -1.42 -15.17
C ALA A 376 -25.82 -2.35 -16.16
#